data_AF-A0A7X7QC11-F1
#
_entry.id   AF-A0A7X7QC11-F1
#
_cell.length_a   1.000
_cell.length_b   1.000
_cell.length_c   1.000
_cell.angle_alpha   90.00
_cell.angle_beta   90.00
_cell.angle_gamma   90.00
#
_symmetry.space_group_name_H-M   'P 1'
#
loop_
_entity.id
_entity.type
_entity.pdbx_description
1 polymer ?
#
loop_
_entity_poly.entity_id
_entity_poly.type
_entity_poly.pdbx_seq_one_letter_code
_entity_poly.pdbx_strand_id
1 'polypeptide(L)'
;VAEWYDRLRIGAPGGELARLIAERLPHERFGIELNPGHLIHLDEWVSSPIYAGSTLPLRSGMAIQVDIIPSSPVYFSTRAEDGVVLADRALRQALAAQYPDLWARCQARRAFMADVLGIPLPDEVLPLSNAPGLVPPFFLAPNTVLTLEV
;
A
#
# COMPACT_ATOMS: atom_id res chain seq x y z
N VAL A 1 -5.82 -0.23 6.20
CA VAL A 1 -5.32 -0.50 4.84
C VAL A 1 -5.93 0.43 3.81
N ALA A 2 -7.26 0.44 3.62
CA ALA A 2 -7.89 1.35 2.65
C ALA A 2 -7.56 2.84 2.87
N GLU A 3 -7.64 3.33 4.11
CA GLU A 3 -7.23 4.70 4.44
C GLU A 3 -5.74 4.98 4.17
N TRP A 4 -4.87 3.96 4.27
CA TRP A 4 -3.45 4.12 3.96
C TRP A 4 -3.26 4.33 2.46
N TYR A 5 -3.96 3.54 1.64
CA TYR A 5 -3.97 3.69 0.18
C TYR A 5 -4.56 5.03 -0.26
N ASP A 6 -5.66 5.48 0.35
CA ASP A 6 -6.27 6.77 0.02
C ASP A 6 -5.35 7.97 0.31
N ARG A 7 -4.55 7.88 1.39
CA ARG A 7 -3.58 8.92 1.78
C ARG A 7 -2.25 8.84 1.04
N LEU A 8 -2.02 7.77 0.27
CA LEU A 8 -0.79 7.63 -0.51
C LEU A 8 -0.85 8.57 -1.72
N ARG A 9 -0.44 9.82 -1.52
CA ARG A 9 -0.53 10.89 -2.51
C ARG A 9 0.83 11.51 -2.82
N ILE A 10 1.08 11.88 -4.08
CA ILE A 10 2.25 12.65 -4.46
C ILE A 10 2.19 14.02 -3.76
N GLY A 11 3.29 14.42 -3.14
CA GLY A 11 3.42 15.65 -2.37
C GLY A 11 3.05 15.53 -0.89
N ALA A 12 2.28 14.50 -0.50
CA ALA A 12 1.96 14.28 0.92
C ALA A 12 3.23 13.90 1.71
N PRO A 13 3.40 14.42 2.94
CA PRO A 13 4.51 14.03 3.79
C PRO A 13 4.30 12.60 4.30
N GLY A 14 5.34 11.76 4.25
CA GLY A 14 5.22 10.36 4.68
C GLY A 14 4.84 10.19 6.16
N GLY A 15 5.02 11.23 6.99
CA GLY A 15 4.57 11.25 8.38
C GLY A 15 3.05 11.14 8.54
N GLU A 16 2.25 11.49 7.52
CA GLU A 16 0.80 11.30 7.56
C GLU A 16 0.39 9.83 7.58
N LEU A 17 1.10 8.98 6.81
CA LEU A 17 0.86 7.54 6.79
C LEU A 17 1.32 6.90 8.10
N ALA A 18 2.47 7.31 8.63
CA ALA A 18 2.95 6.84 9.93
C ALA A 18 1.96 7.20 11.06
N ARG A 19 1.46 8.44 11.07
CA ARG A 19 0.46 8.90 12.05
C ARG A 19 -0.85 8.12 11.92
N LEU A 20 -1.36 7.91 10.70
CA LEU A 20 -2.56 7.11 10.48
C LEU A 20 -2.44 5.73 11.12
N ILE A 21 -1.30 5.05 10.92
CA ILE A 21 -1.09 3.72 11.49
C ILE A 21 -0.99 3.77 13.01
N ALA A 22 -0.26 4.72 13.58
CA ALA A 22 -0.21 4.89 15.03
C ALA A 22 -1.60 5.12 15.66
N GLU A 23 -2.49 5.85 14.97
CA GLU A 23 -3.86 6.12 15.43
C GLU A 23 -4.80 4.91 15.29
N ARG A 24 -4.73 4.19 14.16
CA ARG A 24 -5.62 3.06 13.87
C ARG A 24 -5.15 1.74 14.49
N LEU A 25 -3.84 1.58 14.60
CA LEU A 25 -3.16 0.38 15.06
C LEU A 25 -2.09 0.77 16.10
N PRO A 26 -2.49 1.24 17.29
CA PRO A 26 -1.56 1.67 18.33
C PRO A 26 -0.58 0.55 18.72
N HIS A 27 0.69 0.93 18.91
CA HIS A 27 1.80 0.00 19.16
C HIS A 27 1.55 -0.89 20.37
N GLU A 28 0.99 -0.34 21.46
CA GLU A 28 0.76 -1.08 22.71
C GLU A 28 -0.21 -2.26 22.53
N ARG A 29 -1.06 -2.20 21.50
CA ARG A 29 -2.04 -3.23 21.20
C ARG A 29 -1.65 -4.13 20.03
N PHE A 30 -1.02 -3.55 19.01
CA PHE A 30 -0.78 -4.23 17.72
C PHE A 30 0.70 -4.44 17.40
N GLY A 31 1.64 -3.96 18.21
CA GLY A 31 3.08 -4.24 18.08
C GLY A 31 3.65 -3.97 16.68
N ILE A 32 3.25 -2.87 16.04
CA ILE A 32 3.81 -2.47 14.74
C ILE A 32 5.18 -1.83 14.98
N GLU A 33 6.24 -2.62 14.74
CA GLU A 33 7.64 -2.22 14.99
C GLU A 33 8.28 -1.46 13.82
N LEU A 34 7.86 -1.76 12.57
CA LEU A 34 8.49 -1.25 11.36
C LEU A 34 7.76 -0.02 10.80
N ASN A 35 8.44 0.71 9.91
CA ASN A 35 7.82 1.77 9.13
C ASN A 35 6.64 1.19 8.34
N PRO A 36 5.45 1.81 8.36
CA PRO A 36 4.29 1.32 7.62
C PRO A 36 4.40 1.64 6.13
N GLY A 37 5.44 1.09 5.52
CA GLY A 37 5.87 1.26 4.15
C GLY A 37 7.28 1.84 4.03
N HIS A 38 7.97 1.45 2.97
CA HIS A 38 9.33 1.88 2.67
C HIS A 38 9.59 1.86 1.16
N LEU A 39 10.66 2.52 0.74
CA LEU A 39 11.12 2.49 -0.65
C LEU A 39 11.77 1.15 -0.95
N ILE A 40 11.48 0.66 -2.16
CA ILE A 40 12.08 -0.53 -2.74
C ILE A 40 12.82 -0.16 -4.03
N HIS A 41 13.86 -0.92 -4.35
CA HIS A 41 14.55 -0.84 -5.63
C HIS A 41 15.18 -2.21 -5.94
N LEU A 42 16.42 -2.24 -6.39
CA LEU A 42 17.23 -3.47 -6.50
C LEU A 42 17.46 -4.12 -5.13
N ASP A 43 17.43 -3.33 -4.06
CA ASP A 43 17.37 -3.80 -2.68
C ASP A 43 15.93 -3.82 -2.17
N GLU A 44 15.64 -4.78 -1.29
CA GLU A 44 14.34 -4.89 -0.62
C GLU A 44 14.04 -3.62 0.18
N TRP A 45 14.98 -3.12 0.98
CA TRP A 45 14.78 -1.95 1.82
C TRP A 45 15.87 -0.90 1.56
N VAL A 46 15.52 0.15 0.82
CA VAL A 46 16.48 1.24 0.51
C VAL A 46 16.48 2.30 1.62
N SER A 47 15.30 2.83 1.93
CA SER A 47 15.04 3.82 2.99
C SER A 47 13.53 3.98 3.14
N SER A 48 13.05 4.71 4.16
CA SER A 48 11.63 5.02 4.28
C SER A 48 11.38 6.53 4.45
N PRO A 49 10.51 7.15 3.63
CA PRO A 49 9.95 8.46 3.91
C PRO A 49 8.80 8.39 4.94
N ILE A 50 8.35 7.19 5.33
CA ILE A 50 7.18 6.96 6.17
C ILE A 50 7.63 6.64 7.61
N TYR A 51 7.91 7.69 8.38
CA TYR A 51 8.26 7.59 9.80
C TYR A 51 7.61 8.70 10.61
N ALA A 52 7.56 8.54 11.93
CA ALA A 52 6.95 9.51 12.83
C ALA A 52 7.57 10.91 12.65
N GLY A 53 6.72 11.91 12.38
CA GLY A 53 7.17 13.29 12.15
C GLY A 53 7.88 13.54 10.81
N SER A 54 7.90 12.56 9.89
CA SER A 54 8.49 12.77 8.56
C SER A 54 7.77 13.87 7.79
N THR A 55 8.56 14.85 7.33
CA THR A 55 8.11 15.91 6.42
C THR A 55 8.53 15.64 4.97
N LEU A 56 9.14 14.49 4.70
CA LEU A 56 9.61 14.14 3.36
C LEU A 56 8.41 13.89 2.44
N PRO A 57 8.28 14.66 1.33
CA PRO A 57 7.16 14.49 0.42
C PRO A 57 7.35 13.21 -0.39
N LEU A 58 6.26 12.47 -0.55
CA LEU A 58 6.16 11.38 -1.51
C LEU A 58 6.22 11.92 -2.94
N ARG A 59 6.88 11.21 -3.85
CA ARG A 59 7.15 11.71 -5.22
C ARG A 59 6.82 10.69 -6.28
N SER A 60 6.49 11.19 -7.46
CA SER A 60 6.46 10.41 -8.69
C SER A 60 7.78 9.65 -8.88
N GLY A 61 7.70 8.41 -9.34
CA GLY A 61 8.82 7.50 -9.53
C GLY A 61 9.19 6.68 -8.28
N MET A 62 8.63 6.97 -7.10
CA MET A 62 8.87 6.14 -5.92
C MET A 62 8.18 4.79 -6.08
N ALA A 63 8.95 3.71 -6.01
CA ALA A 63 8.45 2.37 -5.76
C ALA A 63 8.43 2.13 -4.24
N ILE A 64 7.28 1.70 -3.73
CA ILE A 64 7.00 1.59 -2.30
C ILE A 64 6.48 0.18 -2.02
N GLN A 65 7.04 -0.44 -0.99
CA GLN A 65 6.41 -1.57 -0.31
C GLN A 65 5.44 -1.00 0.71
N VAL A 66 4.18 -1.40 0.66
CA VAL A 66 3.24 -1.32 1.78
C VAL A 66 3.67 -2.37 2.78
N ASP A 67 3.81 -2.01 4.05
CA ASP A 67 4.37 -2.92 5.06
C ASP A 67 3.69 -2.71 6.42
N ILE A 68 2.47 -3.26 6.58
CA ILE A 68 1.68 -3.10 7.81
C ILE A 68 1.49 -4.47 8.45
N ILE A 69 2.27 -4.76 9.49
CA ILE A 69 2.31 -6.08 10.14
C ILE A 69 1.90 -5.95 11.62
N PRO A 70 0.59 -5.99 11.93
CA PRO A 70 0.15 -6.07 13.31
C PRO A 70 0.38 -7.46 13.90
N SER A 71 0.59 -7.48 15.21
CA SER A 71 0.69 -8.67 16.04
C SER A 71 -0.46 -8.73 17.04
N SER A 72 -0.75 -9.95 17.51
CA SER A 72 -1.76 -10.28 18.49
C SER A 72 -1.21 -11.39 19.39
N PRO A 73 -1.32 -11.26 20.72
CA PRO A 73 -0.93 -12.33 21.64
C PRO A 73 -1.85 -13.56 21.54
N VAL A 74 -3.04 -13.42 20.93
CA VAL A 74 -4.04 -14.51 20.79
C VAL A 74 -3.97 -15.14 19.41
N TYR A 75 -3.86 -14.32 18.35
CA TYR A 75 -4.00 -14.75 16.96
C TYR A 75 -2.71 -14.68 16.14
N PHE A 76 -1.57 -14.45 16.79
CA PHE A 76 -0.27 -14.20 16.13
C PHE A 76 -0.32 -12.95 15.24
N SER A 77 0.26 -12.95 14.03
CA SER A 77 0.33 -11.79 13.15
C SER A 77 -0.48 -11.95 11.87
N THR A 78 -0.85 -10.81 11.29
CA THR A 78 -1.26 -10.70 9.88
C THR A 78 -0.43 -9.59 9.23
N ARG A 79 -0.56 -9.44 7.91
CA ARG A 79 0.22 -8.47 7.13
C ARG A 79 -0.59 -7.92 5.98
N ALA A 80 -0.48 -6.62 5.75
CA ALA A 80 -0.86 -5.98 4.49
C ALA A 80 0.43 -5.56 3.81
N GLU A 81 0.86 -6.36 2.84
CA GLU A 81 2.12 -6.20 2.13
C GLU A 81 1.88 -6.16 0.63
N ASP A 82 2.35 -5.10 -0.03
CA ASP A 82 2.12 -4.88 -1.45
C ASP A 82 3.21 -4.01 -2.07
N GLY A 83 3.53 -4.25 -3.34
CA GLY A 83 4.32 -3.32 -4.14
C GLY A 83 3.44 -2.31 -4.87
N VAL A 84 3.75 -1.02 -4.77
CA VAL A 84 3.13 0.05 -5.56
C VAL A 84 4.16 1.02 -6.13
N VAL A 85 3.79 1.73 -7.19
CA VAL A 85 4.56 2.87 -7.71
C VAL A 85 3.68 4.12 -7.70
N LEU A 86 4.25 5.23 -7.22
CA LEU A 86 3.69 6.55 -7.41
C LEU A 86 4.06 7.07 -8.79
N ALA A 87 3.07 7.39 -9.62
CA ALA A 87 3.25 7.89 -10.96
C ALA A 87 2.34 9.08 -11.21
N ASP A 88 2.96 10.25 -11.41
CA ASP A 88 2.24 11.42 -11.89
C ASP A 88 1.64 11.18 -13.30
N ARG A 89 0.89 12.16 -13.80
CA ARG A 89 0.25 12.05 -15.12
C ARG A 89 1.25 11.73 -16.24
N ALA A 90 2.43 12.37 -16.26
CA ALA A 90 3.40 12.17 -17.33
C ALA A 90 4.00 10.76 -17.27
N LEU A 91 4.35 10.27 -16.08
CA LEU A 91 4.85 8.92 -15.90
C LEU A 91 3.78 7.87 -16.24
N ARG A 92 2.52 8.07 -15.84
CA ARG A 92 1.41 7.17 -16.22
C ARG A 92 1.24 7.08 -17.73
N GLN A 93 1.28 8.22 -18.44
CA GLN A 93 1.19 8.25 -19.89
C GLN A 93 2.37 7.53 -20.56
N ALA A 94 3.59 7.74 -20.06
CA ALA A 94 4.78 7.05 -20.56
C ALA A 94 4.70 5.54 -20.34
N LEU A 95 4.29 5.08 -19.16
CA LEU A 95 4.10 3.66 -18.84
C LEU A 95 3.02 3.02 -19.72
N ALA A 96 1.90 3.69 -19.93
CA ALA A 96 0.83 3.21 -20.80
C ALA A 96 1.28 3.04 -22.27
N ALA A 97 2.11 3.96 -22.77
CA ALA A 97 2.59 3.93 -24.14
C ALA A 97 3.75 2.92 -24.36
N GLN A 98 4.71 2.87 -23.43
CA GLN A 98 5.93 2.08 -23.59
C GLN A 98 5.80 0.65 -23.04
N TYR A 99 4.94 0.45 -22.04
CA TYR A 99 4.78 -0.83 -21.34
C TYR A 99 3.28 -1.20 -21.21
N PRO A 100 2.57 -1.41 -22.34
CA PRO A 100 1.12 -1.62 -22.34
C PRO A 100 0.68 -2.82 -21.49
N ASP A 101 1.47 -3.90 -21.43
CA ASP A 101 1.15 -5.08 -20.62
C ASP A 101 1.25 -4.80 -19.12
N LEU A 102 2.24 -4.00 -18.69
CA LEU A 102 2.35 -3.53 -17.31
C LEU A 102 1.13 -2.67 -16.97
N TRP A 103 0.82 -1.72 -17.83
CA TRP A 103 -0.32 -0.82 -17.66
C TRP A 103 -1.63 -1.61 -17.53
N ALA A 104 -1.88 -2.58 -18.41
CA ALA A 104 -3.07 -3.43 -18.36
C ALA A 104 -3.18 -4.19 -17.02
N ARG A 105 -2.07 -4.74 -16.50
CA ARG A 105 -2.05 -5.39 -15.17
C ARG A 105 -2.38 -4.40 -14.05
N CYS A 106 -1.79 -3.22 -14.06
CA CYS A 106 -2.08 -2.18 -13.07
C CYS A 106 -3.57 -1.79 -13.11
N GLN A 107 -4.15 -1.60 -14.29
CA GLN A 107 -5.56 -1.23 -14.43
C GLN A 107 -6.50 -2.35 -13.97
N ALA A 108 -6.22 -3.61 -14.31
CA ALA A 108 -7.01 -4.75 -13.84
C ALA A 108 -6.98 -4.87 -12.30
N ARG A 109 -5.81 -4.64 -11.70
CA ARG A 109 -5.63 -4.64 -10.24
C ARG A 109 -6.36 -3.47 -9.57
N ARG A 110 -6.31 -2.27 -10.17
CA ARG A 110 -7.09 -1.11 -9.70
C ARG A 110 -8.59 -1.39 -9.72
N ALA A 111 -9.09 -2.00 -10.80
CA ALA A 111 -10.49 -2.43 -10.89
C ALA A 111 -10.84 -3.45 -9.82
N PHE A 112 -10.00 -4.47 -9.62
CA PHE A 112 -10.20 -5.43 -8.53
C PHE A 112 -10.26 -4.77 -7.14
N MET A 113 -9.31 -3.88 -6.83
CA MET A 113 -9.31 -3.19 -5.54
C MET A 113 -10.56 -2.33 -5.35
N ALA A 114 -10.98 -1.59 -6.36
CA ALA A 114 -12.18 -0.75 -6.27
C ALA A 114 -13.47 -1.57 -6.22
N ASP A 115 -13.66 -2.46 -7.19
CA ASP A 115 -14.94 -3.11 -7.47
C ASP A 115 -15.18 -4.36 -6.59
N VAL A 116 -14.11 -5.01 -6.13
CA VAL A 116 -14.20 -6.21 -5.27
C VAL A 116 -13.88 -5.89 -3.82
N LEU A 117 -12.79 -5.16 -3.55
CA LEU A 117 -12.37 -4.89 -2.17
C LEU A 117 -13.01 -3.63 -1.56
N GLY A 118 -13.61 -2.75 -2.37
CA GLY A 118 -14.11 -1.45 -1.92
C GLY A 118 -12.98 -0.45 -1.60
N ILE A 119 -11.81 -0.61 -2.21
CA ILE A 119 -10.60 0.22 -2.00
C ILE A 119 -10.27 0.97 -3.30
N PRO A 120 -10.92 2.12 -3.58
CA PRO A 120 -10.55 2.95 -4.71
C PRO A 120 -9.16 3.55 -4.50
N LEU A 121 -8.32 3.48 -5.52
CA LEU A 121 -6.97 4.02 -5.45
C LEU A 121 -6.86 5.44 -6.00
N PRO A 122 -6.02 6.30 -5.38
CA PRO A 122 -5.55 7.52 -6.02
C PRO A 122 -5.07 7.27 -7.44
N ASP A 123 -5.36 8.19 -8.35
CA ASP A 123 -5.00 8.09 -9.76
C ASP A 123 -3.51 7.77 -9.99
N GLU A 124 -2.66 8.33 -9.13
CA GLU A 124 -1.21 8.22 -9.16
C GLU A 124 -0.64 6.95 -8.52
N VAL A 125 -1.46 6.11 -7.90
CA VAL A 125 -1.00 4.85 -7.27
C VAL A 125 -1.18 3.68 -8.23
N LEU A 126 -0.07 3.09 -8.68
CA LEU A 126 -0.09 1.93 -9.57
C LEU A 126 0.24 0.65 -8.78
N PRO A 127 -0.73 -0.28 -8.61
CA PRO A 127 -0.49 -1.53 -7.88
C PRO A 127 0.32 -2.54 -8.71
N LEU A 128 1.41 -3.03 -8.13
CA LEU A 128 2.33 -3.99 -8.75
C LEU A 128 2.17 -5.42 -8.22
N SER A 129 1.63 -5.58 -7.00
CA SER A 129 1.38 -6.88 -6.35
C SER A 129 0.37 -7.75 -7.11
N ASN A 130 0.53 -9.07 -7.02
CA ASN A 130 -0.45 -10.03 -7.55
C ASN A 130 -1.68 -10.19 -6.66
N ALA A 131 -1.60 -9.74 -5.40
CA ALA A 131 -2.67 -9.80 -4.42
C ALA A 131 -2.91 -8.42 -3.77
N PRO A 132 -3.15 -7.37 -4.58
CA PRO A 132 -3.13 -5.99 -4.09
C PRO A 132 -4.29 -5.73 -3.13
N GLY A 133 -3.98 -5.10 -1.99
CA GLY A 133 -4.95 -4.76 -0.95
C GLY A 133 -5.43 -5.95 -0.13
N LEU A 134 -4.95 -7.17 -0.40
CA LEU A 134 -5.35 -8.33 0.38
C LEU A 134 -4.64 -8.32 1.72
N VAL A 135 -5.44 -8.45 2.78
CA VAL A 135 -4.96 -8.85 4.10
C VAL A 135 -5.27 -10.34 4.20
N PRO A 136 -4.26 -11.24 4.15
CA PRO A 136 -4.49 -12.67 4.11
C PRO A 136 -5.48 -13.10 5.20
N PRO A 137 -6.49 -13.87 4.80
CA PRO A 137 -7.65 -14.09 5.64
C PRO A 137 -7.27 -14.92 6.87
N PHE A 138 -8.01 -14.65 7.92
CA PHE A 138 -8.23 -15.54 9.04
C PHE A 138 -9.02 -16.78 8.55
N PHE A 139 -8.77 -17.96 9.13
CA PHE A 139 -9.52 -19.23 8.93
C PHE A 139 -9.16 -20.22 7.79
N LEU A 140 -7.97 -20.17 7.18
CA LEU A 140 -7.54 -21.23 6.23
C LEU A 140 -8.49 -21.41 5.01
N ALA A 141 -9.25 -20.38 4.64
CA ALA A 141 -10.15 -20.38 3.48
C ALA A 141 -9.48 -19.64 2.30
N PRO A 142 -8.71 -20.33 1.43
CA PRO A 142 -7.88 -19.68 0.41
C PRO A 142 -8.67 -19.00 -0.72
N ASN A 143 -9.98 -19.24 -0.80
CA ASN A 143 -10.86 -18.71 -1.84
C ASN A 143 -11.80 -17.61 -1.31
N THR A 144 -11.57 -17.12 -0.10
CA THR A 144 -12.42 -16.10 0.55
C THR A 144 -11.58 -14.90 0.96
N VAL A 145 -12.13 -13.71 0.78
CA VAL A 145 -11.47 -12.46 1.20
C VAL A 145 -12.46 -11.53 1.89
N LEU A 146 -11.96 -10.71 2.82
CA LEU A 146 -12.73 -9.65 3.44
C LEU A 146 -12.74 -8.42 2.53
N THR A 147 -13.90 -7.80 2.38
CA THR A 147 -14.11 -6.60 1.56
C THR A 147 -14.70 -5.49 2.42
N LEU A 148 -14.52 -4.23 2.01
CA LEU A 148 -15.26 -3.13 2.62
C LEU A 148 -16.68 -3.08 2.07
N GLU A 149 -17.64 -2.81 2.94
CA GLU A 149 -19.02 -2.53 2.54
C GLU A 149 -19.04 -1.14 1.88
N VAL A 150 -19.59 -1.06 0.67
CA VAL A 150 -19.61 0.13 -0.19
C VAL A 150 -20.95 0.83 -0.12
#